data_AF-A0A4Q5TJI1-F1
#
_entry.id   AF-A0A4Q5TJI1-F1
#
_cell.length_a   1.000
_cell.length_b   1.000
_cell.length_c   1.000
_cell.angle_alpha   90.00
_cell.angle_beta   90.00
_cell.angle_gamma   90.00
#
_symmetry.space_group_name_H-M   'P 1'
#
loop_
_entity.id
_entity.type
_entity.pdbx_description
1 polymer ?
#
loop_
_entity_poly.entity_id
_entity_poly.type
_entity_poly.pdbx_seq_one_letter_code
_entity_poly.pdbx_strand_id
1 'polypeptide(L)'
;MRFPPKLPRFINSNLYLLVAAAWLITLSFIIDNYWSANSNEKAVFNKFTNYVQDAEVDFRTTVSDTAYNNIVRNNRNSETYLESLLEKTYYLYSYTKVDSGGFDLKLWSSQYVLPDSGILNSNQASGFAELLNGYYVWNKIDTGGILSVSLLPIKWNYFITNKQLNNSFAVDPGINAYYNIFPGESKSMSVKTLSGRPLFYLVEINKGVNGRDNGISIFFRLLGTMLILLFIQLCAVYLSIHRRFSDGFLFLLITLLVLRALSYFLPIPFNLRQLELFDPTIYSSSFVLRSLGDLLINAGMFVWLVMFVRTQLQHKKIHIPLQKVAYRWILLVVGCCIIVAATFIGASVIRSLIADSQISFDVINFFSLNFYSVVGFVI
;
A
#
# COMPACT_ATOMS: atom_id res chain seq x y z
N MET A 1 42.04 -32.89 11.89
CA MET A 1 40.63 -33.36 11.95
C MET A 1 39.98 -32.83 13.22
N ARG A 2 39.21 -31.73 13.15
CA ARG A 2 38.34 -31.33 14.27
C ARG A 2 37.08 -32.19 14.19
N PHE A 3 36.77 -32.93 15.25
CA PHE A 3 35.49 -33.62 15.38
C PHE A 3 34.35 -32.63 15.07
N PRO A 4 33.35 -33.02 14.27
CA PRO A 4 32.27 -32.12 13.94
C PRO A 4 31.58 -31.67 15.23
N PRO A 5 31.22 -30.38 15.38
CA PRO A 5 30.50 -29.93 16.55
C PRO A 5 29.21 -30.75 16.64
N LYS A 6 28.94 -31.35 17.81
CA LYS A 6 27.67 -32.03 18.07
C LYS A 6 26.51 -31.10 17.67
N LEU A 7 25.46 -31.63 17.04
CA LEU A 7 24.26 -30.88 16.62
C LEU A 7 23.82 -29.75 17.59
N PRO A 8 23.76 -29.95 18.92
CA PRO A 8 23.42 -28.87 19.87
C PRO A 8 24.41 -27.70 19.88
N ARG A 9 25.72 -27.92 19.70
CA ARG A 9 26.71 -26.84 19.59
C ARG A 9 26.53 -26.04 18.29
N PHE A 10 26.19 -26.71 17.19
CA PHE A 10 25.92 -26.03 15.91
C PHE A 10 24.66 -25.16 16.01
N ILE A 11 23.59 -25.69 16.60
CA ILE A 11 22.34 -24.94 16.81
C ILE A 11 22.61 -23.72 17.70
N ASN A 12 23.27 -23.90 18.85
CA ASN A 12 23.58 -22.77 19.75
C ASN A 12 24.44 -21.70 19.07
N SER A 13 25.40 -22.10 18.23
CA SER A 13 26.24 -21.17 17.49
C SER A 13 25.48 -20.36 16.45
N ASN A 14 24.32 -20.82 15.97
CA ASN A 14 23.53 -20.14 14.92
C ASN A 14 22.18 -19.61 15.45
N LEU A 15 21.88 -19.82 16.74
CA LEU A 15 20.65 -19.39 17.39
C LEU A 15 20.47 -17.86 17.35
N TYR A 16 21.57 -17.11 17.28
CA TYR A 16 21.56 -15.65 17.14
C TYR A 16 20.76 -15.18 15.92
N LEU A 17 20.72 -15.97 14.82
CA LEU A 17 19.93 -15.65 13.63
C LEU A 17 18.43 -15.67 13.93
N LEU A 18 17.96 -16.66 14.71
CA LEU A 18 16.56 -16.78 15.10
C LEU A 18 16.17 -15.70 16.11
N VAL A 19 17.06 -15.38 17.05
CA VAL A 19 16.84 -14.30 18.02
C VAL A 19 16.77 -12.95 17.30
N ALA A 20 17.68 -12.69 16.36
CA ALA A 20 17.65 -11.48 15.54
C ALA A 20 16.38 -11.41 14.68
N ALA A 21 15.98 -12.52 14.04
CA ALA A 21 14.72 -12.58 13.29
C ALA A 21 13.49 -12.28 14.15
N ALA A 22 13.44 -12.84 15.37
CA ALA A 22 12.36 -12.58 16.31
C ALA A 22 12.29 -11.09 16.68
N TRP A 23 13.44 -10.46 16.97
CA TRP A 23 13.50 -9.02 17.24
C TRP A 23 13.08 -8.14 16.07
N LEU A 24 13.44 -8.50 14.83
CA LEU A 24 13.02 -7.73 13.65
C LEU A 24 11.50 -7.83 13.43
N ILE A 25 10.93 -9.03 13.63
CA ILE A 25 9.48 -9.24 13.51
C ILE A 25 8.72 -8.51 14.63
N THR A 26 9.23 -8.52 15.87
CA THR A 26 8.60 -7.77 16.96
C THR A 26 8.69 -6.25 16.74
N LEU A 27 9.83 -5.75 16.28
CA LEU A 27 10.00 -4.34 15.95
C LEU A 27 9.02 -3.90 14.85
N SER A 28 8.86 -4.73 13.81
CA SER A 28 7.86 -4.52 12.77
C SER A 28 6.44 -4.37 13.35
N PHE A 29 6.04 -5.26 14.25
CA PHE A 29 4.71 -5.20 14.87
C PHE A 29 4.52 -3.92 15.69
N ILE A 30 5.57 -3.48 16.40
CA ILE A 30 5.55 -2.21 17.14
C ILE A 30 5.38 -1.03 16.16
N ILE A 31 6.08 -1.04 15.03
CA ILE A 31 5.99 0.04 14.03
C ILE A 31 4.58 0.13 13.44
N ASP A 32 3.97 -1.00 13.08
CA ASP A 32 2.61 -1.00 12.51
C ASP A 32 1.58 -0.47 13.52
N ASN A 33 1.70 -0.88 14.79
CA ASN A 33 0.73 -0.56 15.82
C ASN A 33 0.90 0.84 16.44
N TYR A 34 2.12 1.38 16.48
CA TYR A 34 2.40 2.64 17.18
C TYR A 34 2.89 3.78 16.28
N TRP A 35 3.47 3.50 15.11
CA TRP A 35 4.12 4.51 14.25
C TRP A 35 3.46 4.73 12.89
N SER A 36 2.42 3.98 12.54
CA SER A 36 1.63 4.32 11.36
C SER A 36 0.86 5.62 11.63
N ALA A 37 1.26 6.72 10.99
CA ALA A 37 0.67 8.06 11.19
C ALA A 37 -0.86 8.11 11.00
N ASN A 38 -1.43 7.11 10.31
CA ASN A 38 -2.85 6.99 9.99
C ASN A 38 -3.62 6.03 10.93
N SER A 39 -2.97 5.34 11.88
CA SER A 39 -3.65 4.48 12.87
C SER A 39 -4.01 5.22 14.16
N ASN A 40 -3.30 6.30 14.48
CA ASN A 40 -3.62 7.13 15.63
C ASN A 40 -4.76 8.11 15.27
N GLU A 41 -5.98 7.78 15.67
CA GLU A 41 -7.19 8.62 15.47
C GLU A 41 -6.95 10.08 15.86
N LYS A 42 -6.21 10.34 16.95
CA LYS A 42 -5.88 11.71 17.37
C LYS A 42 -4.94 12.44 16.42
N ALA A 43 -3.98 11.74 15.82
CA ALA A 43 -3.04 12.34 14.88
C ALA A 43 -3.76 12.73 13.58
N VAL A 44 -4.61 11.84 13.07
CA VAL A 44 -5.46 12.11 11.90
C VAL A 44 -6.40 13.28 12.19
N PHE A 45 -7.04 13.27 13.36
CA PHE A 45 -7.90 14.35 13.81
C PHE A 45 -7.20 15.70 13.87
N ASN A 46 -6.03 15.75 14.50
CA ASN A 46 -5.23 16.97 14.60
C ASN A 46 -4.79 17.46 13.21
N LYS A 47 -4.48 16.56 12.28
CA LYS A 47 -4.13 16.91 10.89
C LYS A 47 -5.28 17.63 10.19
N PHE A 48 -6.51 17.10 10.28
CA PHE A 48 -7.69 17.79 9.71
C PHE A 48 -8.02 19.08 10.42
N THR A 49 -7.91 19.11 11.75
CA THR A 49 -8.20 20.32 12.54
C THR A 49 -7.23 21.44 12.18
N ASN A 50 -5.93 21.16 12.12
CA ASN A 50 -4.93 22.14 11.69
C ASN A 50 -5.19 22.58 10.25
N TYR A 51 -5.43 21.66 9.32
CA TYR A 51 -5.74 21.99 7.93
C TYR A 51 -6.93 22.95 7.77
N VAL A 52 -8.01 22.71 8.52
CA VAL A 52 -9.20 23.58 8.51
C VAL A 52 -8.93 24.92 9.17
N GLN A 53 -8.27 24.92 10.33
CA GLN A 53 -8.02 26.15 11.09
C GLN A 53 -6.99 27.06 10.41
N ASP A 54 -5.92 26.50 9.84
CA ASP A 54 -4.91 27.24 9.08
C ASP A 54 -5.55 27.93 7.87
N ALA A 55 -6.43 27.23 7.15
CA ALA A 55 -7.19 27.80 6.04
C ALA A 55 -8.18 28.89 6.50
N GLU A 56 -8.84 28.73 7.65
CA GLU A 56 -9.77 29.73 8.19
C GLU A 56 -9.02 31.01 8.63
N VAL A 57 -7.84 30.88 9.25
CA VAL A 57 -6.97 32.01 9.62
C VAL A 57 -6.46 32.75 8.38
N ASP A 58 -5.95 32.02 7.39
CA ASP A 58 -5.44 32.62 6.16
C ASP A 58 -6.55 33.32 5.36
N PHE A 59 -7.75 32.74 5.30
CA PHE A 59 -8.92 33.36 4.67
C PHE A 59 -9.32 34.67 5.35
N ARG A 60 -9.42 34.69 6.70
CA ARG A 60 -9.74 35.91 7.46
C ARG A 60 -8.70 37.01 7.22
N THR A 61 -7.43 36.63 7.17
CA THR A 61 -6.32 37.57 6.92
C THR A 61 -6.39 38.13 5.50
N THR A 62 -6.65 37.27 4.51
CA THR A 62 -6.76 37.65 3.09
C THR A 62 -7.92 38.60 2.83
N VAL A 63 -9.12 38.32 3.36
CA VAL A 63 -10.30 39.17 3.15
C VAL A 63 -10.18 40.53 3.87
N SER A 64 -9.39 40.58 4.95
CA SER A 64 -9.14 41.82 5.68
C SER A 64 -8.06 42.69 5.04
N ASP A 65 -7.33 42.17 4.05
CA ASP A 65 -6.27 42.91 3.36
C ASP A 65 -6.86 44.03 2.48
N THR A 66 -6.24 45.20 2.56
CA THR A 66 -6.54 46.35 1.70
C THR A 66 -6.31 46.04 0.22
N ALA A 67 -5.31 45.21 -0.12
CA ALA A 67 -5.03 44.82 -1.50
C ALA A 67 -6.18 44.00 -2.09
N TYR A 68 -6.68 43.01 -1.35
CA TYR A 68 -7.83 42.21 -1.74
C TYR A 68 -9.09 43.05 -1.98
N ASN A 69 -9.41 43.97 -1.06
CA ASN A 69 -10.59 44.83 -1.20
C ASN A 69 -10.49 45.77 -2.41
N ASN A 70 -9.29 46.23 -2.75
CA ASN A 70 -9.06 47.04 -3.95
C ASN A 70 -9.26 46.24 -5.24
N ILE A 71 -8.88 44.96 -5.26
CA ILE A 71 -9.10 44.07 -6.41
C ILE A 71 -10.59 43.87 -6.64
N VAL A 72 -11.32 43.48 -5.59
CA VAL A 72 -12.75 43.16 -5.72
C VAL A 72 -13.60 44.39 -6.08
N ARG A 73 -13.27 45.59 -5.56
CA ARG A 73 -14.04 46.82 -5.81
C ARG A 73 -13.63 47.57 -7.07
N ASN A 74 -12.32 47.73 -7.27
CA ASN A 74 -11.78 48.64 -8.28
C ASN A 74 -11.25 47.91 -9.51
N ASN A 75 -11.31 46.57 -9.54
CA ASN A 75 -10.80 45.72 -10.62
C ASN A 75 -9.35 46.05 -11.01
N ARG A 76 -8.55 46.46 -10.02
CA ARG A 76 -7.12 46.78 -10.19
C ARG A 76 -6.30 45.57 -9.79
N ASN A 77 -5.77 44.88 -10.79
CA ASN A 77 -5.14 43.58 -10.63
C ASN A 77 -3.62 43.72 -10.68
N SER A 78 -2.92 43.21 -9.67
CA SER A 78 -1.53 42.80 -9.80
C SER A 78 -1.50 41.30 -10.07
N GLU A 79 -0.92 40.90 -11.20
CA GLU A 79 -0.83 39.50 -11.64
C GLU A 79 -0.24 38.60 -10.54
N THR A 80 0.84 39.07 -9.89
CA THR A 80 1.51 38.39 -8.78
C THR A 80 0.59 38.12 -7.58
N TYR A 81 -0.36 39.02 -7.29
CA TYR A 81 -1.29 38.80 -6.17
C TYR A 81 -2.37 37.78 -6.54
N LEU A 82 -2.86 37.80 -7.78
CA LEU A 82 -3.82 36.80 -8.27
C LEU A 82 -3.22 35.40 -8.26
N GLU A 83 -1.96 35.25 -8.69
CA GLU A 83 -1.25 33.97 -8.59
C GLU A 83 -1.15 33.49 -7.13
N SER A 84 -0.85 34.38 -6.18
CA SER A 84 -0.82 34.02 -4.75
C SER A 84 -2.18 33.55 -4.19
N LEU A 85 -3.29 33.96 -4.80
CA LEU A 85 -4.65 33.50 -4.45
C LEU A 85 -4.97 32.13 -5.04
N LEU A 86 -4.37 31.77 -6.18
CA LEU A 86 -4.52 30.46 -6.82
C LEU A 86 -3.73 29.35 -6.11
N GLU A 87 -2.60 29.71 -5.47
CA GLU A 87 -1.77 28.77 -4.71
C GLU A 87 -2.33 28.42 -3.32
N LYS A 88 -3.42 29.09 -2.88
CA LYS A 88 -4.05 28.83 -1.60
C LYS A 88 -4.66 27.42 -1.55
N THR A 89 -4.72 26.87 -0.34
CA THR A 89 -5.30 25.54 -0.08
C THR A 89 -6.82 25.50 -0.18
N TYR A 90 -7.48 26.67 -0.24
CA TYR A 90 -8.93 26.84 -0.39
C TYR A 90 -9.25 27.66 -1.64
N TYR A 91 -10.46 27.47 -2.15
CA TYR A 91 -11.00 28.27 -3.25
C TYR A 91 -11.72 29.50 -2.71
N LEU A 92 -11.49 30.64 -3.33
CA LEU A 92 -11.98 31.95 -2.91
C LEU A 92 -12.96 32.49 -3.93
N TYR A 93 -14.09 33.01 -3.45
CA TYR A 93 -15.13 33.62 -4.27
C TYR A 93 -15.60 34.92 -3.62
N SER A 94 -15.72 35.99 -4.39
CA SER A 94 -16.17 37.30 -3.89
C SER A 94 -17.38 37.77 -4.66
N TYR A 95 -18.43 38.13 -3.95
CA TYR A 95 -19.70 38.57 -4.50
C TYR A 95 -20.04 39.97 -4.03
N THR A 96 -20.61 40.78 -4.93
CA THR A 96 -21.28 42.03 -4.56
C THR A 96 -22.78 41.79 -4.48
N LYS A 97 -23.43 42.31 -3.43
CA LYS A 97 -24.89 42.25 -3.33
C LYS A 97 -25.52 43.22 -4.32
N VAL A 98 -26.48 42.72 -5.10
CA VAL A 98 -27.31 43.52 -6.00
C VAL A 98 -28.58 43.90 -5.26
N ASP A 99 -29.10 45.11 -5.50
CA ASP A 99 -30.30 45.65 -4.83
C ASP A 99 -31.55 44.74 -4.96
N SER A 100 -31.58 43.87 -5.97
CA SER A 100 -32.62 42.84 -6.18
C SER A 100 -32.51 41.62 -5.26
N GLY A 101 -31.56 41.59 -4.32
CA GLY A 101 -31.29 40.45 -3.44
C GLY A 101 -30.43 39.34 -4.06
N GLY A 102 -29.84 39.60 -5.24
CA GLY A 102 -28.93 38.67 -5.93
C GLY A 102 -27.46 38.87 -5.54
N PHE A 103 -26.63 37.88 -5.85
CA PHE A 103 -25.16 37.95 -5.69
C PHE A 103 -24.49 37.96 -7.06
N ASP A 104 -23.70 38.99 -7.33
CA ASP A 104 -22.91 39.09 -8.56
C ASP A 104 -21.44 38.73 -8.29
N LEU A 105 -20.93 37.70 -8.97
CA LEU A 105 -19.58 37.16 -8.77
C LEU A 105 -18.54 38.09 -9.41
N LYS A 106 -17.63 38.63 -8.60
CA LYS A 106 -16.57 39.54 -9.06
C LYS A 106 -15.20 38.89 -9.17
N LEU A 107 -14.92 37.92 -8.30
CA LEU A 107 -13.63 37.25 -8.23
C LEU A 107 -13.82 35.78 -7.88
N TRP A 108 -13.06 34.90 -8.54
CA TRP A 108 -12.97 33.48 -8.20
C TRP A 108 -11.54 32.98 -8.39
N SER A 109 -11.07 32.09 -7.50
CA SER A 109 -9.75 31.45 -7.62
C SER A 109 -9.81 30.04 -8.23
N SER A 110 -10.99 29.53 -8.55
CA SER A 110 -11.15 28.16 -9.04
C SER A 110 -12.38 27.97 -9.92
N GLN A 111 -12.27 27.05 -10.88
CA GLN A 111 -13.35 26.61 -11.76
C GLN A 111 -13.89 25.21 -11.40
N TYR A 112 -13.33 24.56 -10.37
CA TYR A 112 -13.71 23.19 -10.02
C TYR A 112 -15.12 23.09 -9.42
N VAL A 113 -15.55 24.11 -8.68
CA VAL A 113 -16.84 24.14 -8.00
C VAL A 113 -17.27 25.60 -7.81
N LEU A 114 -18.56 25.85 -7.56
CA LEU A 114 -19.10 27.15 -7.16
C LEU A 114 -19.88 27.00 -5.84
N PRO A 115 -19.87 28.00 -4.95
CA PRO A 115 -20.78 28.05 -3.81
C PRO A 115 -22.23 27.97 -4.27
N ASP A 116 -23.01 27.08 -3.64
CA ASP A 116 -24.43 26.94 -3.95
C ASP A 116 -25.26 28.06 -3.30
N SER A 117 -26.53 28.16 -3.70
CA SER A 117 -27.45 29.15 -3.11
C SER A 117 -27.68 28.94 -1.61
N GLY A 118 -27.50 27.72 -1.10
CA GLY A 118 -27.60 27.41 0.33
C GLY A 118 -26.49 28.06 1.15
N ILE A 119 -25.24 28.01 0.67
CA ILE A 119 -24.08 28.65 1.29
C ILE A 119 -24.21 30.18 1.25
N LEU A 120 -24.56 30.72 0.08
CA LEU A 120 -24.69 32.18 -0.13
C LEU A 120 -25.79 32.79 0.76
N ASN A 121 -26.94 32.13 0.87
CA ASN A 121 -28.09 32.61 1.64
C ASN A 121 -28.12 32.15 3.11
N SER A 122 -27.15 31.33 3.54
CA SER A 122 -27.10 30.86 4.93
C SER A 122 -27.00 32.03 5.92
N ASN A 123 -27.40 31.86 7.17
CA ASN A 123 -27.15 32.85 8.24
C ASN A 123 -25.85 32.57 9.01
N GLN A 124 -25.19 31.44 8.73
CA GLN A 124 -23.99 31.02 9.45
C GLN A 124 -22.72 31.52 8.74
N ALA A 125 -21.70 31.91 9.51
CA ALA A 125 -20.41 32.37 8.98
C ALA A 125 -19.50 31.23 8.49
N SER A 126 -19.77 29.99 8.91
CA SER A 126 -19.04 28.80 8.47
C SER A 126 -19.91 27.56 8.57
N GLY A 127 -19.54 26.53 7.83
CA GLY A 127 -20.26 25.26 7.83
C GLY A 127 -19.59 24.20 6.97
N PHE A 128 -20.30 23.10 6.79
CA PHE A 128 -19.89 21.96 5.98
C PHE A 128 -20.98 21.67 4.95
N ALA A 129 -20.58 21.41 3.70
CA ALA A 129 -21.52 21.16 2.61
C ALA A 129 -20.97 20.10 1.66
N GLU A 130 -21.88 19.30 1.11
CA GLU A 130 -21.61 18.43 -0.03
C GLU A 130 -21.99 19.17 -1.32
N LEU A 131 -21.02 19.30 -2.21
CA LEU A 131 -21.18 19.90 -3.53
C LEU A 131 -20.96 18.81 -4.60
N LEU A 132 -21.17 19.16 -5.87
CA LEU A 132 -21.21 18.21 -7.00
C LEU A 132 -19.99 17.28 -7.12
N ASN A 133 -18.81 17.70 -6.66
CA ASN A 133 -17.55 16.99 -6.79
C ASN A 133 -16.91 16.60 -5.45
N GLY A 134 -17.57 16.87 -4.31
CA GLY A 134 -16.99 16.53 -3.03
C GLY A 134 -17.56 17.27 -1.83
N TYR A 135 -16.90 17.03 -0.70
CA TYR A 135 -17.20 17.62 0.59
C TYR A 135 -16.30 18.80 0.89
N TYR A 136 -16.91 19.91 1.30
CA TYR A 136 -16.24 21.18 1.54
C TYR A 136 -16.56 21.74 2.92
N VAL A 137 -15.54 22.30 3.56
CA VAL A 137 -15.75 23.26 4.65
C VAL A 137 -15.81 24.63 4.02
N TRP A 138 -16.86 25.38 4.32
CA TRP A 138 -17.03 26.73 3.80
C TRP A 138 -16.98 27.76 4.93
N ASN A 139 -16.39 28.91 4.63
CA ASN A 139 -16.43 30.08 5.50
C ASN A 139 -16.90 31.28 4.69
N LYS A 140 -17.54 32.25 5.34
CA LYS A 140 -17.95 33.49 4.70
C LYS A 140 -17.81 34.69 5.61
N ILE A 141 -17.48 35.81 4.99
CA ILE A 141 -17.31 37.10 5.63
C ILE A 141 -17.96 38.15 4.74
N ASP A 142 -18.81 38.96 5.31
CA ASP A 142 -19.41 40.11 4.64
C ASP A 142 -18.74 41.39 5.15
N THR A 143 -17.93 42.02 4.32
CA THR A 143 -17.20 43.24 4.66
C THR A 143 -17.60 44.35 3.70
N GLY A 144 -18.37 45.32 4.20
CA GLY A 144 -18.74 46.51 3.45
C GLY A 144 -19.47 46.20 2.13
N GLY A 145 -20.44 45.28 2.14
CA GLY A 145 -21.25 44.94 0.97
C GLY A 145 -20.63 43.94 0.00
N ILE A 146 -19.46 43.39 0.35
CA ILE A 146 -18.81 42.30 -0.37
C ILE A 146 -18.91 41.04 0.47
N LEU A 147 -19.60 40.03 -0.06
CA LEU A 147 -19.62 38.70 0.51
C LEU A 147 -18.46 37.90 -0.06
N SER A 148 -17.45 37.62 0.76
CA SER A 148 -16.37 36.70 0.43
C SER A 148 -16.68 35.31 0.99
N VAL A 149 -16.49 34.28 0.20
CA VAL A 149 -16.71 32.87 0.54
C VAL A 149 -15.44 32.08 0.25
N SER A 150 -14.99 31.26 1.20
CA SER A 150 -13.98 30.24 0.96
C SER A 150 -14.59 28.85 0.94
N LEU A 151 -14.11 28.00 0.03
CA LEU A 151 -14.43 26.58 -0.06
C LEU A 151 -13.13 25.78 0.09
N LEU A 152 -12.98 25.09 1.22
CA LEU A 152 -11.84 24.22 1.50
C LEU A 152 -12.22 22.77 1.16
N PRO A 153 -11.60 22.14 0.16
CA PRO A 153 -11.87 20.74 -0.17
C PRO A 153 -11.41 19.83 0.97
N ILE A 154 -12.31 18.98 1.47
CA ILE A 154 -11.97 17.97 2.49
C ILE A 154 -11.83 16.60 1.84
N LYS A 155 -12.80 16.22 1.00
CA LYS A 155 -12.82 14.92 0.34
C LYS A 155 -13.48 15.02 -1.03
N TRP A 156 -12.81 14.53 -2.04
CA TRP A 156 -13.34 14.39 -3.39
C TRP A 156 -14.33 13.22 -3.45
N ASN A 157 -15.49 13.47 -4.06
CA ASN A 157 -16.56 12.49 -4.23
C ASN A 157 -17.14 12.62 -5.65
N TYR A 158 -16.39 12.13 -6.63
CA TYR A 158 -16.79 12.15 -8.03
C TYR A 158 -17.77 11.00 -8.33
N PHE A 159 -18.79 11.29 -9.15
CA PHE A 159 -19.72 10.29 -9.66
C PHE A 159 -19.05 9.30 -10.64
N ILE A 160 -18.06 9.78 -11.42
CA ILE A 160 -17.27 8.97 -12.34
C ILE A 160 -15.84 8.92 -11.83
N THR A 161 -15.34 7.72 -11.55
CA THR A 161 -13.95 7.50 -11.13
C THR A 161 -13.14 6.87 -12.26
N ASN A 162 -11.89 7.29 -12.40
CA ASN A 162 -10.92 6.72 -13.33
C ASN A 162 -9.51 6.82 -12.71
N LYS A 163 -8.48 6.40 -13.45
CA LYS A 163 -7.10 6.41 -12.93
C LYS A 163 -6.64 7.81 -12.46
N GLN A 164 -7.19 8.88 -13.02
CA GLN A 164 -6.87 10.28 -12.73
C GLN A 164 -7.85 10.93 -11.74
N LEU A 165 -9.08 10.44 -11.66
CA LEU A 165 -10.17 10.94 -10.81
C LEU A 165 -10.51 9.88 -9.77
N ASN A 166 -9.89 10.00 -8.60
CA ASN A 166 -10.12 9.09 -7.48
C ASN A 166 -10.80 9.84 -6.33
N ASN A 167 -11.75 9.18 -5.69
CA ASN A 167 -12.38 9.70 -4.48
C ASN A 167 -11.38 9.57 -3.33
N SER A 168 -10.84 10.68 -2.86
CA SER A 168 -9.81 10.71 -1.82
C SER A 168 -9.93 11.96 -0.96
N PHE A 169 -9.37 11.92 0.25
CA PHE A 169 -9.22 13.14 1.06
C PHE A 169 -8.20 14.08 0.41
N ALA A 170 -8.48 15.38 0.45
CA ALA A 170 -7.59 16.41 -0.11
C ALA A 170 -6.31 16.58 0.74
N VAL A 171 -6.41 16.35 2.05
CA VAL A 171 -5.29 16.43 3.01
C VAL A 171 -4.28 15.31 2.79
N ASP A 172 -4.77 14.09 2.57
CA ASP A 172 -3.95 12.90 2.41
C ASP A 172 -4.77 11.77 1.79
N PRO A 173 -4.48 11.36 0.54
CA PRO A 173 -5.19 10.27 -0.12
C PRO A 173 -5.16 8.94 0.66
N GLY A 174 -4.11 8.69 1.45
CA GLY A 174 -3.93 7.46 2.23
C GLY A 174 -4.92 7.30 3.38
N ILE A 175 -5.57 8.39 3.83
CA ILE A 175 -6.57 8.35 4.90
C ILE A 175 -7.88 7.67 4.44
N ASN A 176 -8.18 7.71 3.13
CA ASN A 176 -9.43 7.16 2.58
C ASN A 176 -9.56 5.64 2.78
N ALA A 177 -8.44 4.95 3.05
CA ALA A 177 -8.44 3.54 3.39
C ALA A 177 -8.92 3.25 4.82
N TYR A 178 -8.93 4.23 5.73
CA TYR A 178 -9.21 4.00 7.17
C TYR A 178 -10.39 4.78 7.67
N TYR A 179 -10.61 5.98 7.14
CA TYR A 179 -11.64 6.89 7.62
C TYR A 179 -12.61 7.26 6.50
N ASN A 180 -13.85 7.53 6.90
CA ASN A 180 -14.83 8.17 6.06
C ASN A 180 -15.49 9.33 6.80
N ILE A 181 -16.12 10.23 6.05
CA ILE A 181 -16.88 11.34 6.61
C ILE A 181 -18.28 10.83 6.92
N PHE A 182 -18.76 11.08 8.14
CA PHE A 182 -20.15 10.87 8.50
C PHE A 182 -20.82 12.23 8.75
N PRO A 183 -21.89 12.58 8.00
CA PRO A 183 -22.55 13.87 8.11
C PRO A 183 -23.51 13.98 9.33
N GLY A 184 -23.74 12.90 10.08
CA GLY A 184 -24.57 12.89 11.30
C GLY A 184 -23.77 12.94 12.61
N GLU A 185 -24.47 13.02 13.75
CA GLU A 185 -23.84 12.93 15.07
C GLU A 185 -23.25 11.53 15.30
N SER A 186 -21.97 11.49 15.67
CA SER A 186 -21.26 10.25 16.00
C SER A 186 -20.49 10.42 17.31
N LYS A 187 -20.23 9.31 18.01
CA LYS A 187 -19.32 9.25 19.17
C LYS A 187 -17.85 9.46 18.80
N SER A 188 -17.53 9.55 17.50
CA SER A 188 -16.18 9.77 17.00
C SER A 188 -15.75 11.23 17.08
N MET A 189 -14.45 11.48 16.94
CA MET A 189 -13.89 12.83 17.10
C MET A 189 -14.40 13.78 15.99
N SER A 190 -14.98 14.93 16.40
CA SER A 190 -15.58 15.92 15.49
C SER A 190 -14.58 17.00 15.09
N VAL A 191 -14.34 17.24 13.81
CA VAL A 191 -13.47 18.34 13.36
C VAL A 191 -14.20 19.66 13.58
N LYS A 192 -13.55 20.62 14.22
CA LYS A 192 -14.17 21.87 14.67
C LYS A 192 -13.58 23.09 13.97
N THR A 193 -14.43 24.11 13.81
CA THR A 193 -14.01 25.47 13.42
C THR A 193 -13.08 26.09 14.46
N LEU A 194 -12.45 27.23 14.14
CA LEU A 194 -11.76 28.08 15.14
C LEU A 194 -12.68 28.46 16.31
N SER A 195 -13.97 28.63 16.05
CA SER A 195 -14.99 28.95 17.06
C SER A 195 -15.46 27.74 17.88
N GLY A 196 -14.88 26.55 17.68
CA GLY A 196 -15.19 25.34 18.43
C GLY A 196 -16.47 24.62 18.01
N ARG A 197 -17.09 25.01 16.88
CA ARG A 197 -18.31 24.36 16.36
C ARG A 197 -17.95 23.11 15.55
N PRO A 198 -18.64 21.97 15.75
CA PRO A 198 -18.38 20.77 14.96
C PRO A 198 -18.84 20.96 13.51
N LEU A 199 -18.00 20.57 12.55
CA LEU A 199 -18.26 20.64 11.11
C LEU A 199 -18.64 19.27 10.55
N PHE A 200 -17.82 18.26 10.84
CA PHE A 200 -18.04 16.90 10.38
C PHE A 200 -17.35 15.90 11.33
N TYR A 201 -17.77 14.64 11.24
CA TYR A 201 -17.22 13.55 12.03
C TYR A 201 -16.41 12.62 11.14
N LEU A 202 -15.21 12.25 11.60
CA LEU A 202 -14.43 11.19 10.98
C LEU A 202 -14.83 9.87 11.64
N VAL A 203 -15.20 8.88 10.85
CA VAL A 203 -15.53 7.54 11.32
C VAL A 203 -14.53 6.56 10.74
N GLU A 204 -13.91 5.77 11.61
CA GLU A 204 -13.02 4.69 11.20
C GLU A 204 -13.84 3.54 10.60
N ILE A 205 -13.63 3.24 9.33
CA ILE A 205 -14.38 2.23 8.57
C ILE A 205 -13.72 0.84 8.60
N ASN A 206 -12.42 0.77 8.91
CA ASN A 206 -11.63 -0.47 8.81
C ASN A 206 -10.93 -0.86 10.12
N LYS A 207 -11.68 -0.91 11.23
CA LYS A 207 -11.18 -1.34 12.56
C LYS A 207 -10.57 -2.75 12.63
N GLY A 208 -10.68 -3.55 11.56
CA GLY A 208 -10.23 -4.95 11.53
C GLY A 208 -9.27 -5.30 10.40
N VAL A 209 -8.95 -4.36 9.51
CA VAL A 209 -7.95 -4.57 8.45
C VAL A 209 -6.75 -3.74 8.86
N ASN A 210 -5.79 -4.39 9.52
CA ASN A 210 -4.48 -3.81 9.84
C ASN A 210 -4.06 -2.90 8.69
N GLY A 211 -3.96 -1.61 8.99
CA GLY A 211 -3.70 -0.64 7.96
C GLY A 211 -2.43 -0.99 7.24
N ARG A 212 -2.51 -0.94 5.90
CA ARG A 212 -1.44 -1.15 4.91
C ARG A 212 -0.10 -1.08 5.62
N ASP A 213 0.50 -2.25 5.85
CA ASP A 213 1.73 -2.40 6.64
C ASP A 213 2.70 -1.29 6.25
N ASN A 214 3.28 -0.62 7.25
CA ASN A 214 4.25 0.44 6.97
C ASN A 214 5.37 -0.15 6.12
N GLY A 215 5.81 0.50 5.04
CA GLY A 215 6.88 -0.03 4.17
C GLY A 215 8.14 -0.42 4.95
N ILE A 216 8.42 0.30 6.05
CA ILE A 216 9.50 -0.01 7.00
C ILE A 216 9.22 -1.32 7.77
N SER A 217 7.98 -1.53 8.21
CA SER A 217 7.56 -2.77 8.86
C SER A 217 7.68 -3.97 7.91
N ILE A 218 7.22 -3.83 6.66
CA ILE A 218 7.37 -4.85 5.62
C ILE A 218 8.86 -5.18 5.41
N PHE A 219 9.72 -4.18 5.37
CA PHE A 219 11.16 -4.39 5.23
C PHE A 219 11.73 -5.22 6.39
N PHE A 220 11.40 -4.90 7.64
CA PHE A 220 11.85 -5.67 8.81
C PHE A 220 11.30 -7.10 8.82
N ARG A 221 10.05 -7.28 8.41
CA ARG A 221 9.40 -8.59 8.21
C ARG A 221 10.14 -9.45 7.18
N LEU A 222 10.47 -8.87 6.02
CA LEU A 222 11.21 -9.55 4.95
C LEU A 222 12.62 -9.92 5.42
N LEU A 223 13.31 -9.00 6.10
CA LEU A 223 14.65 -9.23 6.62
C LEU A 223 14.65 -10.35 7.69
N GLY A 224 13.70 -10.33 8.62
CA GLY A 224 13.54 -11.39 9.62
C GLY A 224 13.26 -12.75 8.98
N THR A 225 12.40 -12.78 7.94
CA THR A 225 12.12 -14.00 7.16
C THR A 225 13.38 -14.52 6.47
N MET A 226 14.18 -13.65 5.85
CA MET A 226 15.43 -14.02 5.21
C MET A 226 16.41 -14.69 6.20
N LEU A 227 16.51 -14.18 7.44
CA LEU A 227 17.35 -14.78 8.47
C LEU A 227 16.88 -16.18 8.89
N ILE A 228 15.56 -16.40 8.98
CA ILE A 228 14.98 -17.73 9.24
C ILE A 228 15.31 -18.69 8.10
N LEU A 229 15.13 -18.27 6.84
CA LEU A 229 15.47 -19.09 5.68
C LEU A 229 16.98 -19.42 5.61
N LEU A 230 17.84 -18.46 5.96
CA LEU A 230 19.27 -18.68 6.08
C LEU A 230 19.61 -19.71 7.16
N PHE A 231 18.96 -19.63 8.32
CA PHE A 231 19.14 -20.63 9.38
C PHE A 231 18.73 -22.04 8.91
N ILE A 232 17.59 -22.16 8.21
CA ILE A 232 17.13 -23.43 7.63
C ILE A 232 18.15 -23.98 6.61
N GLN A 233 18.69 -23.10 5.74
CA GLN A 233 19.75 -23.46 4.79
C GLN A 233 20.99 -24.02 5.52
N LEU A 234 21.45 -23.34 6.57
CA LEU A 234 22.61 -23.78 7.36
C LEU A 234 22.37 -25.15 8.01
N CYS A 235 21.17 -25.39 8.54
CA CYS A 235 20.78 -26.71 9.07
C CYS A 235 20.79 -27.79 7.98
N ALA A 236 20.22 -27.51 6.80
CA ALA A 236 20.20 -28.45 5.68
C ALA A 236 21.62 -28.81 5.20
N VAL A 237 22.51 -27.81 5.11
CA VAL A 237 23.93 -28.01 4.77
C VAL A 237 24.64 -28.84 5.83
N TYR A 238 24.44 -28.54 7.12
CA TYR A 238 25.03 -29.30 8.22
C TYR A 238 24.60 -30.78 8.20
N LEU A 239 23.30 -31.05 8.02
CA LEU A 239 22.78 -32.42 7.88
C LEU A 239 23.38 -33.13 6.66
N SER A 240 23.44 -32.45 5.52
CA SER A 240 23.99 -33.00 4.28
C SER A 240 25.46 -33.40 4.47
N ILE A 241 26.29 -32.53 5.06
CA ILE A 241 27.72 -32.78 5.24
C ILE A 241 27.96 -33.90 6.25
N HIS A 242 27.31 -33.88 7.41
CA HIS A 242 27.65 -34.75 8.54
C HIS A 242 26.87 -36.07 8.63
N ARG A 243 25.73 -36.23 7.95
CA ARG A 243 24.99 -37.51 7.89
C ARG A 243 24.97 -38.05 6.46
N ARG A 244 23.87 -37.85 5.73
CA ARG A 244 23.68 -38.25 4.34
C ARG A 244 23.15 -37.06 3.56
N PHE A 245 23.48 -37.00 2.26
CA PHE A 245 22.91 -36.01 1.35
C PHE A 245 21.37 -36.03 1.39
N SER A 246 20.79 -37.24 1.39
CA SER A 246 19.34 -37.45 1.48
C SER A 246 18.72 -36.82 2.72
N ASP A 247 19.40 -36.83 3.87
CA ASP A 247 18.86 -36.28 5.12
C ASP A 247 18.76 -34.75 5.03
N GLY A 248 19.79 -34.08 4.50
CA GLY A 248 19.78 -32.63 4.29
C GLY A 248 18.76 -32.19 3.24
N PHE A 249 18.65 -32.94 2.13
CA PHE A 249 17.65 -32.69 1.10
C PHE A 249 16.22 -32.89 1.62
N LEU A 250 15.94 -34.01 2.31
CA LEU A 250 14.63 -34.31 2.84
C LEU A 250 14.22 -33.29 3.92
N PHE A 251 15.16 -32.89 4.78
CA PHE A 251 14.92 -31.83 5.76
C PHE A 251 14.52 -30.50 5.09
N LEU A 252 15.28 -30.07 4.07
CA LEU A 252 14.98 -28.84 3.33
C LEU A 252 13.61 -28.93 2.64
N LEU A 253 13.35 -30.04 1.93
CA LEU A 253 12.11 -30.27 1.20
C LEU A 253 10.89 -30.25 2.13
N ILE A 254 10.93 -31.00 3.23
CA ILE A 254 9.84 -31.06 4.21
C ILE A 254 9.62 -29.68 4.83
N THR A 255 10.70 -28.99 5.21
CA THR A 255 10.60 -27.66 5.82
C THR A 255 9.95 -26.66 4.86
N LEU A 256 10.34 -26.67 3.58
CA LEU A 256 9.73 -25.80 2.57
C LEU A 256 8.24 -26.13 2.36
N LEU A 257 7.87 -27.40 2.30
CA LEU A 257 6.47 -27.83 2.17
C LEU A 257 5.64 -27.41 3.39
N VAL A 258 6.18 -27.55 4.60
CA VAL A 258 5.51 -27.11 5.84
C VAL A 258 5.35 -25.60 5.85
N LEU A 259 6.39 -24.83 5.54
CA LEU A 259 6.30 -23.36 5.43
C LEU A 259 5.25 -22.96 4.39
N ARG A 260 5.18 -23.69 3.27
CA ARG A 260 4.20 -23.41 2.23
C ARG A 260 2.78 -23.73 2.68
N ALA A 261 2.55 -24.88 3.31
CA ALA A 261 1.26 -25.23 3.89
C ALA A 261 0.82 -24.19 4.93
N LEU A 262 1.72 -23.82 5.85
CA LEU A 262 1.45 -22.79 6.85
C LEU A 262 1.10 -21.44 6.20
N SER A 263 1.78 -21.05 5.11
CA SER A 263 1.45 -19.81 4.38
C SER A 263 0.04 -19.77 3.80
N TYR A 264 -0.57 -20.94 3.52
CA TYR A 264 -1.94 -21.00 3.01
C TYR A 264 -3.00 -20.99 4.12
N PHE A 265 -2.70 -21.57 5.28
CA PHE A 265 -3.67 -21.74 6.38
C PHE A 265 -3.57 -20.67 7.46
N LEU A 266 -2.39 -20.07 7.67
CA LEU A 266 -2.16 -19.07 8.70
C LEU A 266 -2.10 -17.67 8.07
N PRO A 267 -3.09 -16.80 8.33
CA PRO A 267 -3.03 -15.39 7.93
C PRO A 267 -2.02 -14.55 8.75
N ILE A 268 -1.40 -15.15 9.78
CA ILE A 268 -0.45 -14.53 10.73
C ILE A 268 0.83 -15.37 10.69
N PRO A 269 2.04 -14.79 10.57
CA PRO A 269 2.40 -13.38 10.80
C PRO A 269 2.42 -12.50 9.54
N PHE A 270 2.24 -13.05 8.34
CA PHE A 270 2.24 -12.27 7.10
C PHE A 270 0.85 -12.38 6.46
N ASN A 271 0.06 -11.32 6.54
CA ASN A 271 -1.18 -11.25 5.75
C ASN A 271 -0.81 -10.91 4.30
N LEU A 272 -0.14 -11.85 3.61
CA LEU A 272 0.44 -11.65 2.29
C LEU A 272 -0.60 -11.18 1.27
N ARG A 273 -1.88 -11.50 1.48
CA ARG A 273 -3.02 -11.04 0.66
C ARG A 273 -3.26 -9.53 0.67
N GLN A 274 -2.68 -8.79 1.62
CA GLN A 274 -2.73 -7.34 1.62
C GLN A 274 -1.76 -6.73 0.59
N LEU A 275 -0.75 -7.50 0.16
CA LEU A 275 0.17 -7.07 -0.89
C LEU A 275 -0.47 -7.32 -2.25
N GLU A 276 -0.40 -6.33 -3.14
CA GLU A 276 -1.00 -6.39 -4.47
C GLU A 276 -0.49 -7.57 -5.29
N LEU A 277 0.75 -8.03 -5.06
CA LEU A 277 1.33 -9.21 -5.72
C LEU A 277 0.58 -10.52 -5.42
N PHE A 278 -0.11 -10.59 -4.29
CA PHE A 278 -0.91 -11.76 -3.88
C PHE A 278 -2.40 -11.59 -4.16
N ASP A 279 -2.79 -10.52 -4.87
CA ASP A 279 -4.16 -10.29 -5.30
C ASP A 279 -4.55 -11.30 -6.41
N PRO A 280 -5.54 -12.16 -6.19
CA PRO A 280 -5.97 -13.15 -7.18
C PRO A 280 -6.59 -12.54 -8.43
N THR A 281 -6.97 -11.25 -8.42
CA THR A 281 -7.53 -10.56 -9.59
C THR A 281 -6.49 -10.29 -10.68
N ILE A 282 -5.20 -10.21 -10.31
CA ILE A 282 -4.10 -9.95 -11.25
C ILE A 282 -3.69 -11.25 -11.97
N TYR A 283 -3.61 -12.35 -11.24
CA TYR A 283 -3.28 -13.68 -11.76
C TYR A 283 -3.87 -14.77 -10.85
N SER A 284 -4.60 -15.73 -11.43
CA SER A 284 -5.05 -16.93 -10.72
C SER A 284 -5.24 -18.06 -11.72
N SER A 285 -4.42 -19.11 -11.64
CA SER A 285 -4.51 -20.26 -12.56
C SER A 285 -5.01 -21.54 -11.89
N SER A 286 -4.73 -21.75 -10.59
CA SER A 286 -5.14 -22.98 -9.89
C SER A 286 -5.14 -22.83 -8.37
N PHE A 287 -5.65 -23.85 -7.66
CA PHE A 287 -5.65 -23.90 -6.19
C PHE A 287 -4.26 -23.75 -5.56
N VAL A 288 -3.19 -24.13 -6.28
CA VAL A 288 -1.78 -24.06 -5.86
C VAL A 288 -1.09 -22.79 -6.40
N LEU A 289 -1.68 -22.14 -7.39
CA LEU A 289 -1.19 -20.91 -8.05
C LEU A 289 -2.30 -19.85 -7.98
N ARG A 290 -2.62 -19.42 -6.76
CA ARG A 290 -3.74 -18.52 -6.49
C ARG A 290 -3.43 -17.05 -6.80
N SER A 291 -2.14 -16.73 -6.91
CA SER A 291 -1.64 -15.37 -7.11
C SER A 291 -0.27 -15.36 -7.80
N LEU A 292 0.13 -14.21 -8.35
CA LEU A 292 1.44 -14.04 -8.96
C LEU A 292 2.56 -14.22 -7.93
N GLY A 293 2.35 -13.71 -6.70
CA GLY A 293 3.27 -13.89 -5.59
C GLY A 293 3.44 -15.35 -5.18
N ASP A 294 2.36 -16.14 -5.22
CA ASP A 294 2.43 -17.57 -4.97
C ASP A 294 3.27 -18.31 -5.99
N LEU A 295 3.17 -17.92 -7.26
CA LEU A 295 4.00 -18.47 -8.34
C LEU A 295 5.48 -18.10 -8.14
N LEU A 296 5.77 -16.85 -7.81
CA LEU A 296 7.14 -16.38 -7.52
C LEU A 296 7.79 -17.15 -6.38
N ILE A 297 7.06 -17.37 -5.28
CA ILE A 297 7.56 -18.15 -4.14
C ILE A 297 7.84 -19.59 -4.56
N ASN A 298 6.93 -20.21 -5.30
CA ASN A 298 7.10 -21.59 -5.76
C ASN A 298 8.33 -21.73 -6.69
N ALA A 299 8.51 -20.80 -7.63
CA ALA A 299 9.67 -20.74 -8.51
C ALA A 299 10.98 -20.55 -7.72
N GLY A 300 10.99 -19.60 -6.77
CA GLY A 300 12.14 -19.37 -5.89
C GLY A 300 12.51 -20.59 -5.03
N MET A 301 11.52 -21.26 -4.44
CA MET A 301 11.74 -22.50 -3.68
C MET A 301 12.28 -23.63 -4.57
N PHE A 302 11.80 -23.75 -5.81
CA PHE A 302 12.30 -24.73 -6.77
C PHE A 302 13.77 -24.46 -7.13
N VAL A 303 14.11 -23.21 -7.48
CA VAL A 303 15.49 -22.80 -7.76
C VAL A 303 16.39 -23.05 -6.54
N TRP A 304 15.92 -22.74 -5.34
CA TRP A 304 16.67 -23.00 -4.11
C TRP A 304 16.97 -24.50 -3.91
N LEU A 305 15.98 -25.38 -4.12
CA LEU A 305 16.18 -26.83 -4.06
C LEU A 305 17.20 -27.30 -5.11
N VAL A 306 17.08 -26.85 -6.35
CA VAL A 306 18.02 -27.21 -7.44
C VAL A 306 19.44 -26.74 -7.11
N MET A 307 19.61 -25.52 -6.64
CA MET A 307 20.91 -24.98 -6.23
C MET A 307 21.50 -25.76 -5.06
N PHE A 308 20.69 -26.13 -4.06
CA PHE A 308 21.13 -26.96 -2.94
C PHE A 308 21.62 -28.33 -3.42
N VAL A 309 20.82 -29.02 -4.24
CA VAL A 309 21.19 -30.32 -4.82
C VAL A 309 22.49 -30.22 -5.62
N ARG A 310 22.58 -29.26 -6.55
CA ARG A 310 23.79 -29.04 -7.38
C ARG A 310 25.04 -28.85 -6.52
N THR A 311 24.96 -27.97 -5.51
CA THR A 311 26.10 -27.63 -4.66
C THR A 311 26.56 -28.83 -3.82
N GLN A 312 25.62 -29.57 -3.24
CA GLN A 312 25.95 -30.72 -2.39
C GLN A 312 26.45 -31.92 -3.20
N LEU A 313 25.90 -32.16 -4.40
CA LEU A 313 26.38 -33.21 -5.31
C LEU A 313 27.82 -32.93 -5.78
N GLN A 314 28.14 -31.68 -6.13
CA GLN A 314 29.51 -31.27 -6.50
C GLN A 314 30.49 -31.45 -5.34
N HIS A 315 30.08 -31.09 -4.12
CA HIS A 315 30.95 -31.18 -2.95
C HIS A 315 31.28 -32.62 -2.55
N LYS A 316 30.30 -33.54 -2.64
CA LYS A 316 30.50 -34.94 -2.25
C LYS A 316 31.06 -35.85 -3.36
N LYS A 317 31.25 -35.34 -4.59
CA LYS A 317 31.67 -36.12 -5.77
C LYS A 317 31.00 -37.50 -5.79
N ILE A 318 29.68 -37.54 -5.59
CA ILE A 318 28.93 -38.78 -5.39
C ILE A 318 29.01 -39.60 -6.68
N HIS A 319 29.86 -40.63 -6.66
CA HIS A 319 29.80 -41.69 -7.64
C HIS A 319 28.75 -42.66 -7.14
N ILE A 320 27.68 -42.85 -7.91
CA ILE A 320 26.68 -43.88 -7.60
C ILE A 320 27.24 -45.18 -8.19
N PRO A 321 27.76 -46.13 -7.40
CA PRO A 321 28.22 -47.41 -7.93
C PRO A 321 26.99 -48.24 -8.34
N LEU A 322 26.48 -48.00 -9.54
CA LEU A 322 25.40 -48.81 -10.13
C LEU A 322 26.00 -50.11 -10.66
N GLN A 323 26.06 -51.13 -9.80
CA GLN A 323 26.60 -52.45 -10.12
C GLN A 323 25.71 -53.26 -11.07
N LYS A 324 24.39 -53.05 -11.09
CA LYS A 324 23.48 -53.75 -12.01
C LYS A 324 23.03 -52.85 -13.16
N VAL A 325 23.08 -53.39 -14.38
CA VAL A 325 22.65 -52.71 -15.63
C VAL A 325 21.18 -52.29 -15.56
N ALA A 326 20.31 -53.10 -14.95
CA ALA A 326 18.89 -52.78 -14.78
C ALA A 326 18.64 -51.48 -14.00
N TYR A 327 19.40 -51.21 -12.92
CA TYR A 327 19.25 -49.97 -12.15
C TYR A 327 19.68 -48.74 -12.94
N ARG A 328 20.62 -48.87 -13.89
CA ARG A 328 21.03 -47.77 -14.77
C ARG A 328 19.91 -47.40 -15.73
N TRP A 329 19.25 -48.40 -16.33
CA TRP A 329 18.10 -48.19 -17.20
C TRP A 329 16.92 -47.56 -16.46
N ILE A 330 16.61 -48.05 -15.25
CA ILE A 330 15.56 -47.45 -14.42
C ILE A 330 15.87 -45.98 -14.12
N LEU A 331 17.10 -45.67 -13.70
CA LEU A 331 17.50 -44.30 -13.39
C LEU A 331 17.45 -43.39 -14.62
N LEU A 332 17.84 -43.89 -15.80
CA LEU A 332 17.71 -43.16 -17.07
C LEU A 332 16.25 -42.88 -17.43
N VAL A 333 15.38 -43.88 -17.36
CA VAL A 333 13.95 -43.72 -17.66
C VAL A 333 13.32 -42.71 -16.69
N VAL A 334 13.60 -42.82 -15.40
CA VAL A 334 13.13 -41.87 -14.38
C VAL A 334 13.64 -40.46 -14.68
N GLY A 335 14.92 -40.31 -15.01
CA GLY A 335 15.51 -39.02 -15.40
C GLY A 335 14.83 -38.41 -16.63
N CYS A 336 14.59 -39.21 -17.67
CA CYS A 336 13.85 -38.77 -18.86
C CYS A 336 12.42 -38.36 -18.53
N CYS A 337 11.69 -39.14 -17.73
CA CYS A 337 10.35 -38.79 -17.29
C CYS A 337 10.33 -37.48 -16.49
N ILE A 338 11.31 -37.24 -15.61
CA ILE A 338 11.43 -35.99 -14.85
C ILE A 338 11.65 -34.80 -15.79
N ILE A 339 12.53 -34.91 -16.78
CA ILE A 339 12.80 -33.83 -17.75
C ILE A 339 11.55 -33.52 -18.59
N VAL A 340 10.86 -34.54 -19.06
CA VAL A 340 9.61 -34.39 -19.82
C VAL A 340 8.54 -33.71 -18.96
N ALA A 341 8.34 -34.19 -17.73
CA ALA A 341 7.39 -33.59 -16.79
C ALA A 341 7.73 -32.13 -16.48
N ALA A 342 8.99 -31.81 -16.22
CA ALA A 342 9.44 -30.44 -15.97
C ALA A 342 9.17 -29.52 -17.16
N THR A 343 9.34 -30.02 -18.38
CA THR A 343 9.08 -29.27 -19.62
C THR A 343 7.59 -28.96 -19.79
N PHE A 344 6.72 -29.97 -19.60
CA PHE A 344 5.27 -29.77 -19.66
C PHE A 344 4.76 -28.85 -18.55
N ILE A 345 5.27 -28.99 -17.33
CA ILE A 345 4.91 -28.11 -16.21
C ILE A 345 5.34 -26.67 -16.52
N GLY A 346 6.59 -26.46 -16.96
CA GLY A 346 7.08 -25.13 -17.34
C GLY A 346 6.25 -24.49 -18.45
N ALA A 347 5.94 -25.23 -19.52
CA ALA A 347 5.09 -24.76 -20.59
C ALA A 347 3.67 -24.40 -20.12
N SER A 348 3.10 -25.20 -19.20
CA SER A 348 1.78 -24.92 -18.63
C SER A 348 1.79 -23.65 -17.77
N VAL A 349 2.85 -23.41 -17.00
CA VAL A 349 3.02 -22.20 -16.19
C VAL A 349 3.12 -20.97 -17.09
N ILE A 350 3.99 -20.99 -18.11
CA ILE A 350 4.13 -19.88 -19.07
C ILE A 350 2.80 -19.61 -19.77
N ARG A 351 2.11 -20.66 -20.24
CA ARG A 351 0.79 -20.50 -20.86
C ARG A 351 -0.20 -19.84 -19.91
N SER A 352 -0.26 -20.27 -18.66
CA SER A 352 -1.18 -19.68 -17.68
C SER A 352 -0.83 -18.22 -17.38
N LEU A 353 0.47 -17.88 -17.34
CA LEU A 353 0.92 -16.52 -17.10
C LEU A 353 0.46 -15.57 -18.22
N ILE A 354 0.44 -16.04 -19.47
CA ILE A 354 0.00 -15.25 -20.62
C ILE A 354 -1.52 -15.25 -20.78
N ALA A 355 -2.17 -16.40 -20.60
CA ALA A 355 -3.59 -16.57 -20.92
C ALA A 355 -4.53 -16.21 -19.76
N ASP A 356 -4.12 -16.46 -18.51
CA ASP A 356 -4.98 -16.34 -17.32
C ASP A 356 -4.62 -15.12 -16.45
N SER A 357 -3.71 -14.25 -16.91
CA SER A 357 -3.33 -13.02 -16.20
C SER A 357 -3.83 -11.77 -16.91
N GLN A 358 -4.05 -10.70 -16.15
CA GLN A 358 -4.29 -9.36 -16.71
C GLN A 358 -2.99 -8.60 -17.00
N ILE A 359 -1.84 -9.28 -16.98
CA ILE A 359 -0.52 -8.68 -17.12
C ILE A 359 -0.18 -8.56 -18.60
N SER A 360 0.14 -7.35 -19.05
CA SER A 360 0.67 -7.17 -20.41
C SER A 360 2.11 -7.66 -20.48
N PHE A 361 2.37 -8.61 -21.38
CA PHE A 361 3.72 -9.05 -21.77
C PHE A 361 4.11 -8.54 -23.16
N ASP A 362 3.37 -7.55 -23.69
CA ASP A 362 3.66 -6.96 -24.99
C ASP A 362 4.87 -6.02 -24.91
N VAL A 363 6.02 -6.53 -25.36
CA VAL A 363 7.30 -5.80 -25.40
C VAL A 363 7.30 -4.71 -26.47
N ILE A 364 6.41 -4.79 -27.47
CA ILE A 364 6.28 -3.74 -28.49
C ILE A 364 5.59 -2.52 -27.88
N ASN A 365 4.59 -2.73 -27.03
CA ASN A 365 3.95 -1.67 -26.26
C ASN A 365 4.61 -1.49 -24.89
N PHE A 366 5.82 -0.92 -24.88
CA PHE A 366 6.59 -0.69 -23.65
C PHE A 366 5.82 0.08 -22.56
N PHE A 367 4.91 0.99 -22.92
CA PHE A 367 4.07 1.73 -21.96
C PHE A 367 3.02 0.87 -21.25
N SER A 368 2.74 -0.33 -21.78
CA SER A 368 1.86 -1.30 -21.14
C SER A 368 2.57 -2.17 -20.09
N LEU A 369 3.90 -2.18 -20.09
CA LEU A 369 4.69 -2.94 -19.13
C LEU A 369 4.63 -2.29 -17.75
N ASN A 370 4.34 -3.10 -16.74
CA ASN A 370 4.27 -2.66 -15.35
C ASN A 370 5.15 -3.55 -14.46
N PHE A 371 5.14 -3.28 -13.15
CA PHE A 371 5.88 -4.06 -12.18
C PHE A 371 5.55 -5.57 -12.24
N TYR A 372 4.29 -5.93 -12.50
CA TYR A 372 3.86 -7.33 -12.62
C TYR A 372 4.44 -8.01 -13.86
N SER A 373 4.59 -7.29 -14.98
CA SER A 373 5.28 -7.79 -16.18
C SER A 373 6.73 -8.17 -15.88
N VAL A 374 7.45 -7.31 -15.14
CA VAL A 374 8.83 -7.58 -14.74
C VAL A 374 8.92 -8.82 -13.86
N VAL A 375 8.05 -8.93 -12.86
CA VAL A 375 8.00 -10.13 -12.00
C VAL A 375 7.70 -11.38 -12.83
N GLY A 376 6.76 -11.30 -13.77
CA GLY A 376 6.42 -12.40 -14.66
C GLY A 376 7.56 -12.83 -15.59
N PHE A 377 8.44 -11.91 -16.03
CA PHE A 377 9.63 -12.26 -16.81
C PHE A 377 10.75 -12.89 -15.99
N VAL A 378 10.83 -12.59 -14.69
CA VAL A 378 11.84 -13.15 -13.78
C VAL A 378 11.52 -14.61 -13.41
N ILE A 379 10.22 -14.91 -13.30
CA ILE A 379 9.69 -16.27 -13.08
C ILE A 379 9.91 -17.10 -14.34
#